data_AF-A0A962JEX3-F1
#
_entry.id   AF-A0A962JEX3-F1
#
_cell.length_a   1.000
_cell.length_b   1.000
_cell.length_c   1.000
_cell.angle_alpha   90.00
_cell.angle_beta   90.00
_cell.angle_gamma   90.00
#
_symmetry.space_group_name_H-M   'P 1'
#
loop_
_entity.id
_entity.type
_entity.pdbx_description
1 polymer ?
#
loop_
_entity_poly.entity_id
_entity_poly.type
_entity_poly.pdbx_seq_one_letter_code
_entity_poly.pdbx_strand_id
1 'polypeptide(L)'
;MSKTLTRLEALKDLVQQAIDKGATSVEQIHKTIAELPFAVLEKQGVLDVDSDKRDELWDKSFGQVYDAIRRVNQEVGELATQAFETIEDQMIIQKNIAEADEAQETEKK
;
A
#
# COMPACT_ATOMS: atom_id res chain seq x y z
N MET A 1 -1.76 -10.89 -20.93
CA MET A 1 -2.38 -9.72 -20.28
C MET A 1 -2.82 -8.72 -21.33
N SER A 2 -4.06 -8.25 -21.21
CA SER A 2 -4.57 -7.16 -22.05
C SER A 2 -3.81 -5.85 -21.75
N LYS A 3 -3.70 -4.97 -22.76
CA LYS A 3 -3.03 -3.64 -22.61
C LYS A 3 -3.69 -2.78 -21.51
N THR A 4 -4.96 -3.01 -21.23
CA THR A 4 -5.72 -2.32 -20.18
C THR A 4 -5.32 -2.81 -18.79
N LEU A 5 -5.14 -4.13 -18.60
CA LEU A 5 -4.72 -4.69 -17.32
C LEU A 5 -3.33 -4.20 -16.93
N THR A 6 -2.35 -4.27 -17.84
CA THR A 6 -0.99 -3.79 -17.58
C THR A 6 -0.97 -2.31 -17.17
N ARG A 7 -1.91 -1.50 -17.68
CA ARG A 7 -2.06 -0.10 -17.26
C ARG A 7 -2.68 0.04 -15.87
N LEU A 8 -3.64 -0.81 -15.51
CA LEU A 8 -4.26 -0.84 -14.19
C LEU A 8 -3.27 -1.31 -13.12
N GLU A 9 -2.47 -2.33 -13.42
CA GLU A 9 -1.37 -2.80 -12.57
C GLU A 9 -0.32 -1.71 -12.37
N ALA A 10 0.15 -1.08 -13.45
CA ALA A 10 1.11 0.02 -13.35
C ALA A 10 0.57 1.21 -12.54
N LEU A 11 -0.73 1.52 -12.66
CA LEU A 11 -1.37 2.56 -11.86
C LEU A 11 -1.45 2.16 -10.38
N LYS A 12 -1.85 0.92 -10.09
CA LYS A 12 -1.86 0.38 -8.73
C LYS A 12 -0.48 0.47 -8.10
N ASP A 13 0.57 0.05 -8.79
CA ASP A 13 1.94 0.08 -8.29
C ASP A 13 2.43 1.51 -8.04
N LEU A 14 2.06 2.46 -8.92
CA LEU A 14 2.35 3.88 -8.72
C LEU A 14 1.67 4.42 -7.45
N VAL A 15 0.39 4.10 -7.25
CA VAL A 15 -0.38 4.51 -6.06
C VAL A 15 0.21 3.88 -4.81
N GLN A 16 0.53 2.59 -4.83
CA GLN A 16 1.14 1.87 -3.73
C GLN A 16 2.45 2.54 -3.30
N GLN A 17 3.35 2.80 -4.26
CA GLN A 17 4.61 3.50 -3.97
C GLN A 17 4.41 4.90 -3.40
N ALA A 18 3.43 5.65 -3.93
CA ALA A 18 3.12 6.99 -3.44
C ALA A 18 2.66 6.97 -1.98
N ILE A 19 1.79 6.02 -1.62
CA ILE A 19 1.29 5.89 -0.25
C ILE A 19 2.41 5.39 0.67
N ASP A 20 3.23 4.41 0.26
CA ASP A 20 4.32 3.89 1.10
C ASP A 20 5.39 4.96 1.38
N LYS A 21 5.73 5.78 0.38
CA LYS A 21 6.58 6.96 0.57
C LYS A 21 5.92 7.99 1.48
N GLY A 22 4.62 8.24 1.30
CA GLY A 22 3.84 9.13 2.15
C GLY A 22 3.88 8.68 3.62
N ALA A 23 3.54 7.42 3.90
CA ALA A 23 3.57 6.84 5.24
C ALA A 23 4.95 6.97 5.88
N THR A 24 6.02 6.70 5.13
CA THR A 24 7.40 6.84 5.61
C THR A 24 7.77 8.30 5.92
N SER A 25 7.35 9.24 5.08
CA SER A 25 7.58 10.67 5.31
C SER A 25 6.84 11.18 6.55
N VAL A 26 5.59 10.76 6.76
CA VAL A 26 4.81 11.16 7.93
C VAL A 26 5.37 10.51 9.20
N GLU A 27 5.82 9.25 9.13
CA GLU A 27 6.52 8.58 10.23
C GLU A 27 7.71 9.39 10.70
N GLN A 28 8.58 9.81 9.79
CA GLN A 28 9.76 10.58 10.11
C GLN A 28 9.41 11.94 10.74
N ILE A 29 8.40 12.63 10.21
CA ILE A 29 7.91 13.89 10.77
C ILE A 29 7.40 13.69 12.20
N HIS A 30 6.60 12.63 12.45
CA HIS A 30 6.08 12.33 13.78
C HIS A 30 7.20 12.00 14.77
N LYS A 31 8.21 11.23 14.37
CA LYS A 31 9.40 10.96 15.20
C LYS A 31 10.11 12.26 15.59
N THR A 32 10.41 13.12 14.62
CA THR A 32 11.07 14.41 14.87
C THR A 32 10.23 15.32 15.78
N ILE A 33 8.91 15.40 15.60
CA ILE A 33 8.04 16.20 16.46
C ILE A 33 8.02 15.64 17.90
N ALA A 34 8.03 14.32 18.05
CA ALA A 34 8.02 13.68 19.36
C ALA A 34 9.33 13.86 20.14
N GLU A 35 10.46 14.02 19.46
CA GLU A 35 11.77 14.31 20.08
C GLU A 35 11.82 15.70 20.74
N LEU A 36 11.12 16.70 20.19
CA LEU A 36 11.15 18.09 20.66
C LEU A 36 10.84 18.26 22.16
N PRO A 37 9.71 17.75 22.71
CA PRO A 37 9.42 17.88 24.13
C PRO A 37 10.45 17.19 25.03
N PHE A 38 11.04 16.07 24.58
CA PHE A 38 12.06 15.37 25.36
C PHE A 38 13.34 16.17 25.47
N ALA A 39 13.81 16.76 24.36
CA ALA A 39 14.98 17.63 24.37
C ALA A 39 14.82 18.81 25.35
N VAL A 40 13.60 19.34 25.49
CA VAL A 40 13.29 20.39 26.48
C VAL A 40 13.38 19.85 27.92
N LEU A 41 12.77 18.69 28.19
CA LEU A 41 12.76 18.08 29.52
C LEU A 41 14.16 17.63 29.98
N GLU A 42 14.96 17.08 29.07
CA GLU A 42 16.37 16.73 29.31
C GLU A 42 17.18 17.97 29.69
N LYS A 43 17.05 19.05 28.92
CA LYS A 43 17.75 20.32 29.19
C LYS A 43 17.36 20.92 30.54
N GLN A 44 16.13 20.69 31.00
CA GLN A 44 15.65 21.15 32.30
C GLN A 44 16.01 20.21 33.45
N GLY A 45 16.62 19.05 33.17
CA GLY A 45 16.97 18.04 34.18
C GLY A 45 15.76 17.37 34.83
N VAL A 46 14.60 17.39 34.16
CA VAL A 46 13.32 16.86 34.68
C VAL A 46 13.06 15.43 34.17
N LEU A 47 13.80 14.99 33.15
CA LEU A 47 13.65 13.67 32.57
C LEU A 47 14.50 12.64 33.34
N ASP A 48 13.84 11.80 34.14
CA ASP A 48 14.46 10.70 34.90
C ASP A 48 14.30 9.35 34.17
N VAL A 49 14.57 9.37 32.87
CA VAL A 49 14.57 8.18 32.02
C VAL A 49 15.87 8.19 31.23
N ASP A 50 16.53 7.04 31.22
CA ASP A 50 17.68 6.77 30.37
C ASP A 50 17.34 7.07 28.89
N SER A 51 18.13 7.95 28.27
CA SER A 51 17.86 8.47 26.93
C SER A 51 17.78 7.35 25.89
N ASP A 52 18.67 6.36 25.98
CA ASP A 52 18.74 5.26 25.02
C ASP A 52 17.49 4.37 25.15
N LYS A 53 17.05 4.10 26.38
CA LYS A 53 15.85 3.32 26.65
C LYS A 53 14.56 4.04 26.25
N ARG A 54 14.51 5.37 26.37
CA ARG A 54 13.40 6.18 25.85
C ARG A 54 13.32 6.06 24.33
N ASP A 55 14.44 6.27 23.66
CA ASP A 55 14.50 6.32 22.20
C ASP A 55 14.12 4.96 21.61
N GLU A 56 14.56 3.85 22.21
CA GLU A 56 14.14 2.49 21.83
C GLU A 56 12.61 2.28 21.97
N LEU A 57 12.03 2.68 23.11
CA LEU A 57 10.58 2.53 23.35
C LEU A 57 9.75 3.35 22.36
N TRP A 58 10.20 4.55 22.03
CA TRP A 58 9.51 5.46 21.12
C TRP A 58 9.66 5.04 19.66
N ASP A 59 10.86 4.67 19.23
CA ASP A 59 11.09 4.20 17.87
C ASP A 59 10.27 2.93 17.59
N LYS A 60 10.20 2.02 18.57
CA LYS A 60 9.35 0.83 18.52
C LYS A 60 7.86 1.19 18.44
N SER A 61 7.42 2.17 19.22
CA SER A 61 6.00 2.57 19.26
C SER A 61 5.55 3.21 17.94
N PHE A 62 6.33 4.14 17.40
CA PHE A 62 6.05 4.74 16.09
C PHE A 62 6.16 3.70 14.97
N GLY A 63 7.24 2.91 14.96
CA GLY A 63 7.44 1.86 13.97
C GLY A 63 6.23 0.92 13.90
N GLN A 64 5.72 0.44 15.04
CA GLN A 64 4.55 -0.43 15.07
C GLN A 64 3.29 0.20 14.47
N VAL A 65 3.02 1.48 14.75
CA VAL A 65 1.86 2.18 14.18
C VAL A 65 1.99 2.29 12.67
N TYR A 66 3.16 2.68 12.18
CA TYR A 66 3.36 2.87 10.75
C TYR A 66 3.47 1.55 9.98
N ASP A 67 3.98 0.50 10.60
CA ASP A 67 3.96 -0.85 10.04
C ASP A 67 2.52 -1.37 9.89
N ALA A 68 1.64 -1.08 10.86
CA ALA A 68 0.22 -1.39 10.73
C ALA A 68 -0.43 -0.62 9.56
N ILE A 69 -0.12 0.68 9.42
CA ILE A 69 -0.60 1.50 8.29
C ILE A 69 -0.14 0.92 6.94
N ARG A 70 1.16 0.59 6.83
CA ARG A 70 1.73 -0.02 5.61
C ARG A 70 1.06 -1.34 5.29
N ARG A 71 0.83 -2.19 6.30
CA ARG A 71 0.18 -3.48 6.12
C ARG A 71 -1.23 -3.35 5.57
N VAL A 72 -2.05 -2.46 6.15
CA VAL A 72 -3.40 -2.17 5.63
C VAL A 72 -3.32 -1.74 4.17
N ASN A 73 -2.35 -0.88 3.84
CA ASN A 73 -2.19 -0.39 2.48
C ASN A 73 -1.79 -1.50 1.49
N GLN A 74 -0.92 -2.41 1.89
CA GLN A 74 -0.55 -3.59 1.09
C GLN A 74 -1.74 -4.53 0.89
N GLU A 75 -2.50 -4.82 1.94
CA GLU A 75 -3.71 -5.66 1.86
C GLU A 75 -4.75 -5.06 0.90
N VAL A 76 -4.96 -3.74 0.93
CA VAL A 76 -5.83 -3.05 -0.05
C VAL A 76 -5.28 -3.17 -1.47
N GLY A 77 -3.96 -3.04 -1.65
CA GLY A 77 -3.31 -3.24 -2.95
C GLY A 77 -3.49 -4.67 -3.49
N GLU A 78 -3.36 -5.69 -2.64
CA GLU A 78 -3.59 -7.09 -3.00
C GLU A 78 -5.03 -7.35 -3.40
N LEU A 79 -6.00 -6.81 -2.65
CA LEU A 79 -7.42 -6.89 -3.00
C LEU A 79 -7.71 -6.25 -4.37
N ALA A 80 -7.07 -5.13 -4.67
CA ALA A 80 -7.20 -4.48 -5.98
C ALA A 80 -6.66 -5.37 -7.11
N THR A 81 -5.52 -6.05 -6.90
CA THR A 81 -4.99 -7.03 -7.87
C THR A 81 -5.99 -8.15 -8.15
N GLN A 82 -6.52 -8.79 -7.10
CA GLN A 82 -7.48 -9.89 -7.26
C GLN A 82 -8.75 -9.44 -8.00
N ALA A 83 -9.21 -8.22 -7.75
CA ALA A 83 -10.35 -7.64 -8.47
C ALA A 83 -10.05 -7.45 -9.96
N PHE A 84 -8.86 -6.94 -10.31
CA PHE A 84 -8.46 -6.76 -11.71
C PHE A 84 -8.32 -8.08 -12.46
N GLU A 85 -7.74 -9.11 -11.83
CA GLU A 85 -7.63 -10.46 -12.39
C GLU A 85 -9.02 -11.05 -12.67
N THR A 86 -9.94 -10.97 -11.71
CA THR A 86 -11.31 -11.48 -11.86
C THR A 86 -12.04 -10.80 -13.04
N ILE A 87 -11.85 -9.49 -13.20
CA ILE A 87 -12.44 -8.75 -14.33
C ILE A 87 -11.81 -9.20 -15.66
N GLU A 88 -10.49 -9.43 -15.71
CA GLU A 88 -9.83 -9.93 -16.92
C GLU A 88 -10.36 -11.30 -17.33
N ASP A 89 -10.48 -12.23 -16.38
CA ASP A 89 -11.00 -13.57 -16.64
C ASP A 89 -12.41 -13.51 -17.23
N GLN A 90 -13.28 -12.66 -16.67
CA GLN A 90 -14.64 -12.46 -17.19
C GLN A 90 -14.63 -11.87 -18.61
N MET A 91 -13.73 -10.93 -18.90
CA MET A 91 -13.61 -10.36 -20.25
C MET A 91 -13.11 -11.39 -21.27
N ILE A 92 -12.14 -12.24 -20.89
CA ILE A 92 -11.63 -13.30 -21.76
C ILE A 92 -12.71 -14.33 -22.05
N ILE A 93 -13.47 -14.75 -21.02
CA ILE A 93 -14.59 -15.69 -21.19
C ILE A 93 -15.63 -15.12 -22.15
N GLN A 94 -16.06 -13.86 -21.96
CA GLN A 94 -17.04 -13.23 -22.85
C GLN A 94 -16.54 -13.14 -24.29
N LYS A 95 -15.26 -12.80 -24.49
CA LYS A 95 -14.67 -12.73 -25.82
C LYS A 95 -14.66 -14.10 -26.50
N ASN A 96 -14.24 -15.15 -25.80
CA ASN A 96 -14.20 -16.50 -26.35
C ASN A 96 -15.60 -17.03 -26.70
N ILE A 97 -16.62 -16.69 -25.89
CA ILE A 97 -18.02 -17.03 -26.19
C ILE A 97 -18.48 -16.33 -27.47
N ALA A 98 -18.22 -15.02 -27.60
CA ALA A 98 -18.59 -14.27 -28.80
C ALA A 98 -17.92 -14.82 -30.08
N GLU A 99 -16.61 -15.15 -30.02
CA GLU A 99 -15.89 -15.74 -31.14
C GLU A 99 -16.44 -17.13 -31.53
N ALA A 100 -16.85 -17.94 -30.55
CA ALA A 100 -17.46 -19.25 -30.79
C ALA A 100 -18.84 -19.14 -31.45
N ASP A 101 -19.65 -18.16 -31.05
CA ASP A 101 -20.97 -17.91 -31.63
C ASP A 101 -20.85 -17.42 -33.09
N GLU A 102 -19.90 -16.53 -33.39
CA GLU A 102 -19.62 -16.04 -34.75
C GLU A 102 -19.15 -17.18 -35.69
N ALA A 103 -18.31 -18.08 -35.19
CA ALA A 103 -17.82 -19.24 -35.95
C ALA A 103 -18.97 -20.21 -36.31
N GLN A 104 -19.92 -20.43 -35.39
CA GLN A 104 -21.08 -21.28 -35.64
C GLN A 104 -22.10 -20.66 -36.62
N GLU A 105 -22.23 -19.33 -36.63
CA GLU A 105 -23.07 -18.63 -37.62
C GLU A 105 -22.47 -18.64 -39.03
N THR A 106 -21.14 -18.63 -39.15
CA THR A 106 -20.46 -18.69 -40.45
C THR A 106 -20.46 -20.09 -41.05
N GLU A 107 -20.42 -21.17 -40.27
CA GLU A 107 -20.54 -22.55 -40.77
C GLU A 107 -21.97 -22.93 -41.22
N LYS A 108 -22.99 -22.18 -40.79
CA LYS A 108 -24.40 -22.43 -41.14
C LYS A 108 -24.89 -21.67 -42.39
N LYS A 109 -24.07 -20.81 -42.99
CA LYS A 109 -24.36 -20.06 -44.22
C LYS A 109 -23.66 -20.67 -45.43
#